data_AF-A0AAW7CYZ6-F1
#
_entry.id   AF-A0AAW7CYZ6-F1
#
_cell.length_a   1.000
_cell.length_b   1.000
_cell.length_c   1.000
_cell.angle_alpha   90.00
_cell.angle_beta   90.00
_cell.angle_gamma   90.00
#
_symmetry.space_group_name_H-M   'P 1'
#
loop_
_entity.id
_entity.type
_entity.pdbx_description
1 polymer ?
#
loop_
_entity_poly.entity_id
_entity_poly.type
_entity_poly.pdbx_seq_one_letter_code
_entity_poly.pdbx_strand_id
1 'polypeptide(L)'
;MKKSLVLLAGLFLLGGSTMSANTVDRIETFSLESNKGAIRYKHEIRVYLFGKLILETSGCYTPEELEAFLDDIVLRLGDLVEIEVNMAEETCSF
;
A
#
# COMPACT_ATOMS: atom_id res chain seq x y z
N MET A 1 34.62 35.79 -43.08
CA MET A 1 35.02 34.44 -42.62
C MET A 1 33.99 33.98 -41.59
N LYS A 2 33.44 32.78 -41.79
CA LYS A 2 32.32 32.19 -41.03
C LYS A 2 32.82 31.49 -39.76
N LYS A 3 31.86 31.19 -38.85
CA LYS A 3 31.90 30.32 -37.63
C LYS A 3 32.20 31.14 -36.37
N SER A 4 31.38 31.15 -35.32
CA SER A 4 30.68 30.08 -34.59
C SER A 4 29.38 30.67 -34.03
N LEU A 5 28.16 30.13 -34.14
CA LEU A 5 27.66 28.80 -33.80
C LEU A 5 28.03 28.38 -32.38
N VAL A 6 27.28 28.90 -31.40
CA VAL A 6 26.75 28.10 -30.29
C VAL A 6 25.33 28.56 -30.02
N LEU A 7 24.42 27.67 -30.40
CA LEU A 7 22.99 27.72 -30.26
C LEU A 7 22.63 27.10 -28.89
N LEU A 8 21.54 27.60 -28.32
CA LEU A 8 20.51 26.83 -27.62
C LEU A 8 20.74 26.33 -26.17
N ALA A 9 19.63 26.48 -25.44
CA ALA A 9 19.12 25.55 -24.43
C ALA A 9 19.76 25.58 -23.04
N GLY A 10 19.44 26.65 -22.30
CA GLY A 10 19.45 26.66 -20.83
C GLY A 10 18.04 26.59 -20.20
N LEU A 11 17.03 26.20 -20.98
CA LEU A 11 15.72 25.80 -20.44
C LEU A 11 15.78 24.28 -20.32
N PHE A 12 15.88 23.75 -19.10
CA PHE A 12 15.16 22.57 -18.63
C PHE A 12 15.64 22.17 -17.21
N LEU A 13 14.66 21.89 -16.34
CA LEU A 13 14.74 21.01 -15.16
C LEU A 13 15.33 21.60 -13.87
N LEU A 14 14.62 22.57 -13.29
CA LEU A 14 14.32 22.47 -11.85
C LEU A 14 12.87 21.98 -11.75
N GLY A 15 12.68 20.70 -12.08
CA GLY A 15 11.49 19.96 -11.73
C GLY A 15 11.48 19.85 -10.21
N GLY A 16 10.93 20.88 -9.56
CA GLY A 16 10.64 20.87 -8.13
C GLY A 16 9.79 19.64 -7.88
N SER A 17 10.40 18.62 -7.29
CA SER A 17 9.74 17.42 -6.85
C SER A 17 8.80 17.86 -5.75
N THR A 18 7.55 18.16 -6.11
CA THR A 18 6.48 18.29 -5.12
C THR A 18 6.36 16.92 -4.50
N MET A 19 6.96 16.77 -3.32
CA MET A 19 6.82 15.61 -2.47
C MET A 19 5.32 15.49 -2.18
N SER A 20 4.64 14.61 -2.93
CA SER A 20 3.24 14.27 -2.71
C SER A 20 3.20 13.56 -1.37
N ALA A 21 2.89 14.31 -0.32
CA ALA A 21 2.38 13.77 0.92
C ALA A 21 0.98 13.24 0.62
N ASN A 22 0.91 12.02 0.09
CA ASN A 22 -0.32 11.24 0.17
C ASN A 22 -0.42 10.77 1.62
N THR A 23 -1.03 11.60 2.46
CA THR A 23 -1.68 11.12 3.67
C THR A 23 -2.86 10.30 3.17
N VAL A 24 -2.64 9.00 2.95
CA VAL A 24 -3.73 8.07 2.70
C VAL A 24 -4.51 8.03 3.99
N ASP A 25 -5.72 8.60 3.96
CA ASP A 25 -6.67 8.52 5.05
C ASP A 25 -6.76 7.06 5.49
N ARG A 26 -6.54 6.86 6.78
CA ARG A 26 -6.56 5.58 7.45
C ARG A 26 -7.87 4.89 7.10
N ILE A 27 -7.82 3.88 6.23
CA ILE A 27 -9.01 3.13 5.82
C ILE A 27 -9.52 2.42 7.07
N GLU A 28 -10.66 2.87 7.58
CA GLU A 28 -11.35 2.22 8.69
C GLU A 28 -11.66 0.78 8.27
N THR A 29 -11.03 -0.15 8.97
CA THR A 29 -11.09 -1.57 8.70
C THR A 29 -12.54 -2.04 8.82
N PHE A 30 -13.12 -2.53 7.72
CA PHE A 30 -14.43 -3.16 7.75
C PHE A 30 -14.40 -4.33 8.74
N SER A 31 -15.17 -4.21 9.83
CA SER A 31 -15.32 -5.27 10.81
C SER A 31 -16.15 -6.41 10.20
N LEU A 32 -15.47 -7.34 9.52
CA LEU A 32 -16.02 -8.65 9.20
C LEU A 32 -16.51 -9.31 10.49
N GLU A 33 -17.78 -9.71 10.50
CA GLU A 33 -18.49 -10.23 11.66
C GLU A 33 -17.65 -11.30 12.37
N SER A 34 -17.13 -10.92 13.54
CA SER A 34 -16.28 -11.75 14.38
C SER A 34 -16.96 -13.06 14.70
N ASN A 35 -16.50 -14.14 14.09
CA ASN A 35 -16.88 -15.50 14.48
C ASN A 35 -16.28 -15.76 15.89
N LYS A 36 -17.09 -15.56 16.94
CA LYS A 36 -16.69 -15.40 18.37
C LYS A 36 -15.97 -16.60 19.02
N GLY A 37 -15.47 -17.57 18.26
CA GLY A 37 -14.71 -18.72 18.77
C GLY A 37 -13.46 -19.07 17.97
N ALA A 38 -13.16 -18.36 16.88
CA ALA A 38 -11.97 -18.64 16.07
C ALA A 38 -10.74 -17.91 16.61
N ILE A 39 -9.57 -18.57 16.59
CA ILE A 39 -8.30 -17.96 17.00
C ILE A 39 -7.94 -16.89 15.96
N ARG A 40 -7.74 -15.67 16.43
CA ARG A 40 -7.34 -14.54 15.59
C ARG A 40 -5.91 -14.14 15.91
N TYR A 41 -5.17 -13.79 14.87
CA TYR A 41 -3.80 -13.30 14.98
C TYR A 41 -3.73 -11.84 14.56
N LYS A 42 -2.81 -11.12 15.16
CA LYS A 42 -2.52 -9.75 14.74
C LYS A 42 -1.73 -9.79 13.45
N HIS A 43 -2.24 -9.10 12.44
CA HIS A 43 -1.58 -8.94 11.14
C HIS A 43 -1.28 -7.47 10.90
N GLU A 44 -0.13 -7.23 10.28
CA GLU A 44 0.21 -5.98 9.63
C GLU A 44 0.27 -6.25 8.12
N ILE A 45 -0.51 -5.48 7.36
CA ILE A 45 -0.69 -5.67 5.93
C ILE A 45 -0.27 -4.39 5.23
N ARG A 46 0.69 -4.51 4.32
CA ARG A 46 1.17 -3.43 3.47
C ARG A 46 0.92 -3.79 2.01
N VAL A 47 0.32 -2.88 1.26
CA VAL A 47 0.05 -3.04 -0.17
C VAL A 47 0.83 -2.01 -0.94
N TYR A 48 1.55 -2.49 -1.95
CA TYR A 48 2.36 -1.68 -2.85
C TYR A 48 1.81 -1.78 -4.27
N LEU A 49 1.82 -0.67 -4.97
CA LEU A 49 1.53 -0.60 -6.40
C LEU A 49 2.71 0.05 -7.09
N PHE A 50 3.36 -0.68 -8.00
CA PHE A 50 4.60 -0.26 -8.68
C PHE A 50 5.72 0.14 -7.70
N GLY A 51 5.89 -0.63 -6.62
CA GLY A 51 6.91 -0.39 -5.59
C GLY A 51 6.61 0.81 -4.67
N LYS A 52 5.44 1.44 -4.79
CA LYS A 52 5.00 2.51 -3.89
C LYS A 52 3.95 1.98 -2.92
N LEU A 53 4.17 2.19 -1.62
CA LEU A 53 3.18 1.88 -0.59
C LEU A 53 1.91 2.72 -0.81
N ILE A 54 0.77 2.06 -0.92
CA ILE A 54 -0.54 2.68 -1.14
C ILE A 54 -1.54 2.40 -0.02
N LEU A 55 -1.34 1.33 0.74
CA LEU A 55 -2.14 0.97 1.90
C LEU A 55 -1.25 0.33 2.96
N GLU A 56 -1.41 0.78 4.20
CA GLU A 56 -0.85 0.12 5.38
C GLU A 56 -1.97 0.02 6.42
N THR A 57 -2.24 -1.20 6.87
CA THR A 57 -3.26 -1.47 7.87
C THR A 57 -2.82 -2.56 8.83
N SER A 58 -3.42 -2.56 10.02
CA SER A 58 -3.21 -3.60 11.02
C SER A 58 -4.56 -4.06 11.52
N GLY A 59 -4.73 -5.37 11.70
CA GLY A 59 -5.98 -5.93 12.19
C GLY A 59 -5.82 -7.30 12.80
N CYS A 60 -6.89 -7.75 13.46
CA CYS A 60 -6.98 -9.09 14.04
C CYS A 60 -7.91 -9.93 13.17
N TYR A 61 -7.34 -10.93 12.50
CA TYR A 61 -8.05 -11.73 11.51
C TYR A 61 -7.86 -13.22 11.81
N THR A 62 -8.87 -14.02 11.46
CA THR A 62 -8.67 -15.45 11.23
C THR A 62 -7.98 -15.65 9.87
N PRO A 63 -7.41 -16.83 9.58
CA PRO A 63 -6.87 -17.12 8.25
C PRO A 63 -7.88 -16.88 7.12
N GLU A 64 -9.15 -17.25 7.31
CA GLU A 64 -10.20 -17.11 6.30
C GLU A 64 -10.61 -15.64 6.10
N GLU A 65 -10.67 -14.86 7.18
CA GLU A 65 -10.95 -13.41 7.10
C GLU A 65 -9.82 -12.66 6.41
N LEU A 66 -8.57 -13.06 6.67
CA LEU A 66 -7.42 -12.50 6.00
C LEU A 66 -7.47 -12.82 4.50
N GLU A 67 -7.73 -14.07 4.13
CA GLU A 67 -7.84 -14.48 2.72
C GLU A 67 -8.90 -13.65 1.98
N ALA A 68 -10.11 -13.53 2.54
CA ALA A 68 -11.17 -12.70 1.96
C ALA A 68 -10.79 -11.22 1.84
N PHE A 69 -10.04 -10.67 2.81
CA PHE A 69 -9.55 -9.31 2.76
C PHE A 69 -8.51 -9.11 1.64
N LEU A 70 -7.58 -10.06 1.48
CA LEU A 70 -6.57 -10.02 0.43
C LEU A 70 -7.19 -10.16 -0.97
N ASP A 71 -8.20 -11.02 -1.12
CA ASP A 71 -8.94 -11.19 -2.37
C ASP A 71 -9.64 -9.89 -2.79
N ASP A 72 -10.26 -9.15 -1.86
CA ASP A 72 -10.87 -7.84 -2.16
C ASP A 72 -9.82 -6.82 -2.63
N ILE A 73 -8.62 -6.83 -2.05
CA ILE A 73 -7.50 -5.97 -2.50
C ILE A 73 -7.11 -6.30 -3.93
N VAL A 74 -6.91 -7.58 -4.24
CA VAL A 74 -6.53 -8.04 -5.59
C VAL A 74 -7.63 -7.74 -6.60
N LEU A 75 -8.90 -7.96 -6.25
CA LEU A 75 -10.04 -7.65 -7.12
C LEU A 75 -10.13 -6.15 -7.46
N ARG A 76 -9.79 -5.26 -6.52
CA ARG A 76 -9.87 -3.80 -6.73
C ARG A 76 -8.68 -3.23 -7.47
N LEU A 77 -7.49 -3.75 -7.22
CA LEU A 77 -6.23 -3.15 -7.69
C LEU A 77 -5.58 -3.95 -8.83
N GLY A 78 -6.04 -5.18 -9.08
CA GLY A 78 -5.54 -6.08 -10.10
C GLY A 78 -4.21 -6.74 -9.72
N ASP A 79 -3.70 -7.59 -10.60
CA ASP A 79 -2.52 -8.46 -10.36
C ASP A 79 -1.17 -7.71 -10.25
N LEU A 80 -1.18 -6.39 -10.36
CA LEU A 80 0.03 -5.55 -10.31
C LEU A 80 0.39 -5.09 -8.88
N VAL A 81 -0.39 -5.52 -7.89
CA VAL A 81 -0.12 -5.22 -6.49
C VAL A 81 0.82 -6.24 -5.86
N GLU A 82 1.71 -5.72 -5.03
CA GLU A 82 2.53 -6.51 -4.12
C GLU A 82 1.96 -6.35 -2.72
N ILE A 83 1.72 -7.46 -2.04
CA ILE A 83 1.11 -7.47 -0.71
C ILE A 83 2.10 -8.15 0.25
N GLU A 84 2.55 -7.39 1.25
CA GLU A 84 3.33 -7.91 2.36
C GLU A 84 2.40 -8.11 3.56
N VAL A 85 2.40 -9.32 4.10
CA VAL A 85 1.64 -9.67 5.32
C VAL A 85 2.61 -10.15 6.38
N ASN A 86 2.70 -9.41 7.47
CA ASN A 86 3.44 -9.81 8.67
C ASN A 86 2.46 -10.26 9.74
N MET A 87 2.62 -11.49 10.21
CA MET A 87 1.84 -12.04 11.31
C MET A 87 2.66 -11.93 12.59
N ALA A 88 2.08 -11.34 13.64
CA ALA A 88 2.66 -11.42 14.97
C ALA A 88 2.31 -12.78 15.61
N GLU A 89 3.23 -13.34 16.39
CA GLU A 89 3.00 -14.58 17.16
C GLU A 89 1.94 -14.40 18.28
N GLU A 90 1.51 -13.17 18.54
CA GLU A 90 0.50 -12.82 19.52
C GLU A 90 -0.92 -13.04 18.99
N THR A 91 -1.71 -13.82 19.73
CA THR A 91 -3.15 -13.97 19.48
C THR A 91 -3.91 -12.76 20.00
N CYS A 92 -4.91 -12.33 19.22
CA CYS A 92 -5.82 -11.27 19.65
C CYS A 92 -6.88 -11.87 20.58
N SER A 93 -6.88 -11.44 21.85
CA SER A 93 -7.94 -11.76 22.81
C SER A 93 -9.02 -10.67 22.75
N PHE A 94 -10.29 -11.08 22.61
CA PHE A 94 -11.46 -10.19 22.67
C PHE A 94 -12.20 -10.35 23.99
#